data_AF-A0A425W1J9-F1
#
_entry.id   AF-A0A425W1J9-F1
#
_cell.length_a   1.000
_cell.length_b   1.000
_cell.length_c   1.000
_cell.angle_alpha   90.00
_cell.angle_beta   90.00
_cell.angle_gamma   90.00
#
_symmetry.space_group_name_H-M   'P 1'
#
loop_
_entity.id
_entity.type
_entity.pdbx_description
1 polymer ?
#
loop_
_entity_poly.entity_id
_entity_poly.type
_entity_poly.pdbx_seq_one_letter_code
_entity_poly.pdbx_strand_id
1 'polypeptide(L)'
;MDEKQKKLSLLIDRAYKKADATKFNALRQNLLIYQQDLDSDTSYTDILKSLQYDLFNADKTLPFGKRISGLPIELVQLAEYVNSQLQESNVSNKLNFWGNLRNTLSRISFYIH
;
A
#
# COMPACT_ATOMS: atom_id res chain seq x y z
N MET A 1 -6.35 3.98 19.92
CA MET A 1 -5.51 3.80 18.72
C MET A 1 -4.34 2.90 19.03
N ASP A 2 -4.35 1.69 18.45
CA ASP A 2 -3.29 0.69 18.62
C ASP A 2 -2.01 1.06 17.85
N GLU A 3 -0.89 0.41 18.19
CA GLU A 3 0.42 0.67 17.56
C GLU A 3 0.38 0.47 16.03
N LYS A 4 -0.38 -0.53 15.56
CA LYS A 4 -0.62 -0.79 14.12
C LYS A 4 -1.36 0.35 13.44
N GLN A 5 -2.43 0.87 14.06
CA GLN A 5 -3.20 1.99 13.54
C GLN A 5 -2.38 3.29 13.52
N LYS A 6 -1.58 3.55 14.57
CA LYS A 6 -0.67 4.70 14.62
C LYS A 6 0.37 4.64 13.50
N LYS A 7 0.95 3.46 13.26
CA LYS A 7 1.92 3.26 12.18
C LYS A 7 1.28 3.43 10.80
N LEU A 8 0.06 2.93 10.60
CA LEU A 8 -0.69 3.16 9.36
C LEU A 8 -0.95 4.64 9.13
N SER A 9 -1.44 5.36 10.16
CA SER A 9 -1.73 6.80 10.10
C SER A 9 -0.49 7.62 9.70
N LEU A 10 0.68 7.30 10.26
CA LEU A 10 1.95 7.95 9.87
C LEU A 10 2.34 7.69 8.41
N LEU A 11 2.09 6.49 7.89
CA LEU A 11 2.39 6.17 6.50
C LEU A 11 1.40 6.83 5.54
N ILE A 12 0.13 6.94 5.92
CA ILE A 12 -0.91 7.67 5.18
C ILE A 12 -0.54 9.15 5.09
N ASP A 13 -0.12 9.79 6.18
CA ASP A 13 0.29 11.20 6.17
C ASP A 13 1.49 11.45 5.23
N ARG A 14 2.49 10.56 5.23
CA ARG A 14 3.64 10.64 4.31
C ARG A 14 3.21 10.48 2.85
N ALA A 15 2.38 9.48 2.57
CA ALA A 15 1.82 9.24 1.25
C ALA A 15 0.98 10.42 0.74
N TYR A 16 0.15 11.00 1.61
CA TYR A 16 -0.69 12.15 1.31
C TYR A 16 0.14 13.37 0.88
N LYS A 17 1.24 13.66 1.60
CA LYS A 17 2.17 14.75 1.27
C LYS A 17 2.88 14.54 -0.07
N LYS A 18 3.10 13.28 -0.48
CA LYS A 18 3.75 12.96 -1.75
C LYS A 18 2.80 12.86 -2.94
N ALA A 19 1.53 12.57 -2.70
CA ALA A 19 0.48 12.46 -3.71
C ALA A 19 0.05 13.83 -4.31
N ASP A 20 0.96 14.80 -4.39
CA ASP A 20 0.70 16.18 -4.81
C ASP A 20 0.62 16.35 -6.34
N ALA A 21 1.03 15.33 -7.11
CA ALA A 21 0.80 15.35 -8.55
C ALA A 21 -0.70 15.24 -8.87
N THR A 22 -1.21 16.07 -9.78
CA THR A 22 -2.63 16.11 -10.20
C THR A 22 -3.22 14.72 -10.49
N LYS A 23 -2.41 13.79 -10.99
CA LYS A 23 -2.80 12.41 -11.29
C LYS A 23 -3.21 11.58 -10.06
N PHE A 24 -2.78 11.96 -8.86
CA PHE A 24 -3.07 11.25 -7.61
C PHE A 24 -4.14 11.93 -6.74
N ASN A 25 -4.83 12.96 -7.25
CA ASN A 25 -5.82 13.69 -6.44
C ASN A 25 -6.92 12.79 -5.86
N ALA A 26 -7.42 11.83 -6.64
CA ALA A 26 -8.43 10.88 -6.15
C ALA A 26 -7.88 10.03 -4.99
N LEU A 27 -6.66 9.50 -5.14
CA LEU A 27 -5.99 8.75 -4.08
C LEU A 27 -5.77 9.62 -2.83
N ARG A 28 -5.37 10.88 -3.03
CA ARG A 28 -5.13 11.83 -1.94
C ARG A 28 -6.39 12.10 -1.12
N GLN A 29 -7.56 12.19 -1.77
CA GLN A 29 -8.85 12.30 -1.06
C GLN A 29 -9.16 11.02 -0.28
N ASN A 30 -8.97 9.85 -0.88
CA ASN A 30 -9.22 8.57 -0.20
C ASN A 30 -8.28 8.38 1.01
N LEU A 31 -7.02 8.82 0.93
CA LEU A 31 -6.09 8.78 2.06
C LEU A 31 -6.60 9.59 3.26
N LEU A 32 -7.26 10.74 3.05
CA LEU A 32 -7.88 11.51 4.13
C LEU A 32 -9.05 10.76 4.76
N ILE A 33 -9.88 10.11 3.92
CA ILE A 33 -11.01 9.29 4.39
C ILE A 33 -10.48 8.14 5.26
N TYR A 34 -9.46 7.41 4.81
CA TYR A 34 -8.85 6.34 5.59
C TYR A 34 -8.26 6.83 6.91
N GLN A 35 -7.72 8.05 6.94
CA GLN A 35 -7.21 8.62 8.17
C GLN A 35 -8.32 8.92 9.18
N GLN A 36 -9.49 9.36 8.71
CA GLN A 36 -10.68 9.55 9.55
C GLN A 36 -11.27 8.20 10.00
N ASP A 37 -11.30 7.20 9.10
CA ASP A 37 -11.80 5.87 9.40
C ASP A 37 -10.94 5.12 10.42
N LEU A 38 -9.65 5.46 10.54
CA LEU A 38 -8.77 4.88 11.55
C LEU A 38 -9.10 5.33 12.98
N ASP A 39 -9.75 6.48 13.12
CA ASP A 39 -10.19 7.02 14.40
C ASP A 39 -11.66 6.65 14.71
N SER A 40 -12.33 5.94 13.80
CA SER A 40 -13.73 5.49 13.93
C SER A 40 -13.84 3.98 14.21
N ASP A 41 -15.07 3.48 14.29
CA ASP A 41 -15.37 2.06 14.54
C ASP A 41 -15.27 1.19 13.27
N THR A 42 -14.70 1.74 12.19
CA THR A 42 -14.50 1.02 10.93
C THR A 42 -13.48 -0.10 11.11
N SER A 43 -13.81 -1.28 10.59
CA SER A 43 -12.93 -2.46 10.63
C SER A 43 -11.57 -2.17 10.00
N TYR A 44 -10.51 -2.29 10.80
CA TYR A 44 -9.12 -2.08 10.37
C TYR A 44 -8.75 -2.93 9.16
N THR A 45 -9.22 -4.18 9.10
CA THR A 45 -8.98 -5.07 7.95
C THR A 45 -9.64 -4.56 6.67
N ASP A 46 -10.82 -3.95 6.77
CA ASP A 46 -11.53 -3.40 5.62
C ASP A 46 -10.90 -2.10 5.13
N ILE A 47 -10.41 -1.25 6.06
CA ILE A 47 -9.55 -0.11 5.71
C ILE A 47 -8.34 -0.59 4.91
N LEU A 48 -7.63 -1.61 5.39
CA LEU A 48 -6.45 -2.15 4.70
C LEU A 48 -6.77 -2.69 3.30
N LYS A 49 -7.88 -3.41 3.11
CA LYS A 49 -8.30 -3.93 1.79
C LYS A 49 -8.62 -2.80 0.81
N SER A 50 -9.39 -1.80 1.26
CA SER A 50 -9.73 -0.64 0.44
C SER A 50 -8.47 0.15 0.06
N LEU A 51 -7.55 0.33 1.01
CA LEU A 51 -6.29 1.02 0.79
C LEU A 51 -5.37 0.26 -0.19
N GLN A 52 -5.33 -1.07 -0.13
CA GLN A 52 -4.62 -1.91 -1.10
C GLN A 52 -5.21 -1.73 -2.52
N TYR A 53 -6.53 -1.74 -2.65
CA TYR A 53 -7.22 -1.55 -3.93
C TYR A 53 -6.92 -0.18 -4.53
N ASP A 54 -7.00 0.87 -3.73
CA ASP A 54 -6.78 2.24 -4.19
C ASP A 54 -5.33 2.49 -4.58
N LEU A 55 -4.36 1.99 -3.82
CA LEU A 55 -2.94 2.08 -4.18
C LEU A 55 -2.65 1.33 -5.49
N PHE A 56 -3.26 0.17 -5.69
CA PHE A 56 -3.10 -0.58 -6.94
C PHE A 56 -3.70 0.16 -8.15
N ASN A 57 -4.77 0.95 -7.94
CA ASN A 57 -5.43 1.70 -9.00
C ASN A 57 -5.00 3.17 -9.08
N ALA A 58 -4.05 3.59 -8.22
CA ALA A 58 -3.55 4.96 -8.14
C ALA A 58 -2.96 5.46 -9.47
N ASP A 59 -2.30 4.57 -10.21
CA ASP A 59 -1.75 4.88 -11.53
C ASP A 59 -2.05 3.76 -12.53
N LYS A 60 -3.14 3.94 -13.28
CA LYS A 60 -3.57 2.97 -14.32
C LYS A 60 -2.69 3.02 -15.57
N THR A 61 -1.82 4.03 -15.70
CA THR A 61 -0.87 4.12 -16.83
C THR A 61 0.29 3.14 -16.67
N LEU A 62 0.58 2.71 -15.43
CA LEU A 62 1.60 1.70 -15.16
C LEU A 62 1.15 0.30 -15.59
N PRO A 63 2.06 -0.53 -16.15
CA PRO A 63 1.80 -1.93 -16.40
C PRO A 63 1.37 -2.66 -15.11
N PHE A 64 0.46 -3.61 -15.21
CA PHE A 64 -0.14 -4.32 -14.07
C PHE A 64 0.89 -4.79 -13.02
N GLY A 65 1.99 -5.42 -13.45
CA GLY A 65 3.05 -5.91 -12.55
C GLY A 65 3.95 -4.83 -11.92
N LYS A 66 3.80 -3.56 -12.33
CA LYS A 66 4.56 -2.40 -11.83
C LYS A 66 3.68 -1.34 -11.18
N ARG A 67 2.37 -1.59 -11.03
CA ARG A 67 1.43 -0.60 -10.48
C ARG A 67 1.72 -0.17 -9.05
N ILE A 68 2.36 -1.03 -8.26
CA ILE A 68 2.85 -0.66 -6.92
C ILE A 68 4.28 -0.16 -6.99
N SER A 69 5.22 -0.94 -7.55
CA SER A 69 6.64 -0.59 -7.57
C SER A 69 7.02 0.64 -8.41
N GLY A 70 6.14 1.09 -9.31
CA GLY A 70 6.31 2.31 -10.09
C GLY A 70 5.70 3.56 -9.43
N LEU A 71 5.10 3.44 -8.24
CA LEU A 71 4.62 4.59 -7.47
C LEU A 71 5.78 5.32 -6.78
N PRO A 72 5.57 6.59 -6.36
CA PRO A 72 6.45 7.26 -5.41
C PRO A 72 6.74 6.41 -4.17
N ILE A 73 7.97 6.50 -3.66
CA ILE A 73 8.47 5.59 -2.62
C ILE A 73 7.61 5.58 -1.34
N GLU A 74 7.01 6.70 -0.97
CA GLU A 74 6.11 6.83 0.18
C GLU A 74 4.82 6.01 -0.03
N LEU A 75 4.30 5.98 -1.26
CA LEU A 75 3.14 5.16 -1.63
C LEU A 75 3.50 3.68 -1.72
N VAL A 76 4.72 3.35 -2.18
CA VAL A 76 5.25 1.99 -2.15
C VAL A 76 5.35 1.47 -0.72
N GLN A 77 5.94 2.24 0.19
CA GLN A 77 6.08 1.88 1.60
C GLN A 77 4.72 1.65 2.27
N LEU A 78 3.73 2.50 1.97
CA LEU A 78 2.37 2.30 2.45
C LEU A 78 1.76 0.99 1.91
N ALA A 79 1.91 0.71 0.61
CA ALA A 79 1.43 -0.52 -0.01
C ALA A 79 2.08 -1.77 0.61
N GLU A 80 3.40 -1.74 0.84
CA GLU A 80 4.14 -2.84 1.46
C GLU A 80 3.68 -3.08 2.89
N TYR A 81 3.47 -2.02 3.67
CA TYR A 81 2.97 -2.14 5.04
C TYR A 81 1.55 -2.73 5.07
N VAL A 82 0.63 -2.21 4.23
CA VAL A 82 -0.73 -2.72 4.11
C VAL A 82 -0.72 -4.21 3.74
N ASN A 83 0.11 -4.59 2.76
CA ASN A 83 0.28 -5.98 2.36
C ASN A 83 0.79 -6.86 3.50
N SER A 84 1.76 -6.38 4.30
CA SER A 84 2.25 -7.12 5.47
C SER A 84 1.16 -7.33 6.49
N GLN A 85 0.34 -6.30 6.77
CA GLN A 85 -0.74 -6.41 7.74
C GLN A 85 -1.87 -7.33 7.26
N LEU A 86 -2.23 -7.25 5.98
CA LEU A 86 -3.21 -8.17 5.36
C LEU A 86 -2.67 -9.60 5.30
N GLN A 87 -1.36 -9.79 5.10
CA GLN A 87 -0.74 -11.10 5.19
C GLN A 87 -0.75 -11.60 6.63
N GLU A 88 -0.41 -10.80 7.64
CA GLU A 88 -0.55 -11.23 9.04
C GLU A 88 -1.99 -11.66 9.37
N SER A 89 -3.00 -10.92 8.89
CA SER A 89 -4.40 -11.32 9.07
C SER A 89 -4.79 -12.56 8.25
N ASN A 90 -4.26 -12.69 7.03
CA ASN A 90 -4.49 -13.85 6.14
C ASN A 90 -3.50 -15.00 6.36
N VAL A 91 -2.50 -14.91 7.23
CA VAL A 91 -1.62 -16.03 7.59
C VAL A 91 -2.37 -17.01 8.50
N SER A 92 -3.54 -16.59 9.02
CA SER A 92 -4.57 -17.53 9.47
C SER A 92 -5.26 -18.28 8.32
N ASN A 93 -5.11 -17.88 7.05
CA ASN A 93 -5.73 -18.49 5.86
C ASN A 93 -4.98 -18.18 4.53
N LYS A 94 -3.90 -18.92 4.24
CA LYS A 94 -3.20 -19.01 2.94
C LYS A 94 -2.41 -17.77 2.42
N LEU A 95 -1.10 -17.83 2.68
CA LEU A 95 0.00 -17.66 1.71
C LEU A 95 -0.47 -17.72 0.24
N ASN A 96 -0.04 -16.78 -0.64
CA ASN A 96 0.20 -16.94 -2.11
C ASN A 96 -0.23 -15.77 -3.03
N PHE A 97 0.29 -14.54 -2.84
CA PHE A 97 0.26 -13.57 -3.96
C PHE A 97 1.58 -12.81 -4.14
N TRP A 98 2.21 -12.33 -3.07
CA TRP A 98 3.40 -11.49 -3.17
C TRP A 98 4.76 -12.22 -3.12
N GLY A 99 4.78 -13.53 -2.82
CA GLY A 99 6.01 -14.34 -2.85
C GLY A 99 6.71 -14.32 -4.23
N ASN A 100 5.94 -14.15 -5.31
CA ASN A 100 6.50 -14.04 -6.66
C ASN A 100 7.07 -12.66 -7.00
N LEU A 101 6.61 -11.58 -6.35
CA LEU A 101 7.09 -10.22 -6.64
C LEU A 101 8.40 -9.89 -5.90
N ARG A 102 8.63 -10.51 -4.73
CA ARG A 102 9.94 -10.44 -4.06
C ARG A 102 11.02 -11.19 -4.85
N ASN A 103 10.67 -12.32 -5.47
CA ASN A 103 11.61 -13.09 -6.30
C ASN A 103 11.99 -12.39 -7.62
N THR A 104 11.13 -11.54 -8.18
CA THR A 104 11.47 -10.77 -9.38
C THR A 104 12.39 -9.58 -9.08
N LEU A 105 12.30 -8.97 -7.90
CA LEU A 105 13.24 -7.93 -7.48
C LEU A 105 14.62 -8.49 -7.12
N SER A 106 14.70 -9.69 -6.54
CA SER A 106 15.99 -10.36 -6.27
C SER A 106 16.71 -10.87 -7.53
N ARG A 107 16.00 -11.12 -8.64
CA ARG A 107 16.62 -11.61 -9.90
C ARG A 107 17.25 -10.52 -10.77
N ILE A 108 17.04 -9.24 -10.46
CA ILE A 108 17.64 -8.13 -11.23
C ILE A 108 19.07 -7.81 -10.74
N SER A 109 19.54 -8.41 -9.64
CA SER A 109 20.86 -8.09 -9.05
C SER A 109 22.01 -9.04 -9.40
N PHE A 110 21.89 -9.88 -10.42
CA PHE A 110 23.00 -10.74 -10.87
C PHE A 110 23.15 -10.73 -12.40
N TYR A 111 23.58 -9.60 -12.95
CA TYR A 111 24.26 -9.52 -14.25
C TYR A 111 25.21 -8.32 -14.25
N ILE A 112 26.19 -8.34 -13.34
CA ILE A 112 27.44 -7.57 -13.49
C ILE A 112 28.58 -8.47 -12.96
N HIS A 113 29.07 -9.34 -13.83
CA HIS A 113 30.49 -9.55 -14.17
C HIS A 113 30.57 -10.64 -15.24
#